data_AF-A0A8C1G9M5-F1
#
_entry.id   AF-A0A8C1G9M5-F1
#
_cell.length_a   1.000
_cell.length_b   1.000
_cell.length_c   1.000
_cell.angle_alpha   90.00
_cell.angle_beta   90.00
_cell.angle_gamma   90.00
#
_symmetry.space_group_name_H-M   'P 1'
#
loop_
_entity.id
_entity.type
_entity.pdbx_description
1 polymer ?
#
loop_
_entity_poly.entity_id
_entity_poly.type
_entity_poly.pdbx_seq_one_letter_code
_entity_poly.pdbx_strand_id
1 'polypeptide(L)'
;MEREKIYCPEANCSCLWSFKFLQEFLLNSSKWHMNRCQNGTVYTVEYDWMYSCTPTKCGRAISDSVVTLEEAQKLRRYTSKWSLSLAGSDGGASILDLHSGALSMGKQFVNIYRYFKNEIRDVFTEEDFELYRDVRSRIQKAITETFGLDTKRMYLIKPTFFSRINSTSAKTTHDEYWHPHIDKETYGSFDYTSLLYLSDYGLEFGGGRFVFMDPSSNRTVEPRAGRLSFFSSGSENLHHVEKVTWGTRYAITLSFTCDPHYAIDNLFLL
;
A
#
# COMPACT_ATOMS: atom_id res chain seq x y z
N MET A 1 2.84 -41.24 11.10
CA MET A 1 2.89 -41.08 12.57
C MET A 1 4.25 -41.62 13.00
N GLU A 2 5.29 -40.80 12.91
CA GLU A 2 6.63 -41.13 13.39
C GLU A 2 7.14 -39.86 14.07
N ARG A 3 7.34 -39.94 15.38
CA ARG A 3 7.90 -38.85 16.20
C ARG A 3 9.33 -39.26 16.50
N GLU A 4 10.31 -38.56 15.92
CA GLU A 4 11.67 -38.63 16.43
C GLU A 4 11.80 -37.71 17.63
N LYS A 5 12.18 -38.30 18.78
CA LYS A 5 12.55 -37.58 20.00
C LYS A 5 13.97 -37.05 19.83
N ILE A 6 14.14 -35.73 19.88
CA ILE A 6 15.46 -35.11 20.02
C ILE A 6 15.74 -34.94 21.52
N TYR A 7 16.83 -35.56 21.96
CA TYR A 7 17.38 -35.50 23.31
C TYR A 7 18.23 -34.23 23.46
N CYS A 8 17.99 -33.43 24.50
CA CYS A 8 18.83 -32.29 24.86
C CYS A 8 19.50 -32.56 26.22
N PRO A 9 20.84 -32.72 26.28
CA PRO A 9 21.55 -32.60 27.54
C PRO A 9 21.97 -31.13 27.77
N GLU A 10 21.54 -30.62 28.92
CA GLU A 10 22.16 -29.58 29.75
C GLU A 10 22.33 -28.14 29.20
N ALA A 11 21.48 -27.28 29.79
CA ALA A 11 21.62 -25.87 30.13
C ALA A 11 22.91 -25.11 29.75
N ASN A 12 22.88 -24.37 28.63
CA ASN A 12 23.14 -22.91 28.57
C ASN A 12 23.16 -22.38 27.10
N CYS A 13 22.18 -21.54 26.77
CA CYS A 13 22.16 -20.45 25.75
C CYS A 13 22.65 -20.71 24.30
N SER A 14 21.93 -20.31 23.25
CA SER A 14 21.30 -19.00 23.06
C SER A 14 20.30 -18.98 21.88
N CYS A 15 19.27 -18.14 22.03
CA CYS A 15 18.14 -17.87 21.12
C CYS A 15 18.52 -17.26 19.75
N LEU A 16 19.42 -17.88 18.99
CA LEU A 16 19.69 -17.49 17.59
C LEU A 16 18.82 -18.24 16.57
N TRP A 17 18.34 -19.43 16.94
CA TRP A 17 17.48 -20.25 16.09
C TRP A 17 16.02 -19.80 16.06
N SER A 18 15.54 -19.09 17.09
CA SER A 18 14.16 -18.59 17.13
C SER A 18 13.92 -17.45 16.15
N PHE A 19 14.89 -16.56 15.91
CA PHE A 19 14.74 -15.43 14.99
C PHE A 19 14.67 -15.86 13.52
N LYS A 20 15.54 -16.79 13.09
CA LYS A 20 15.51 -17.33 11.72
C LYS A 20 14.21 -18.09 11.45
N PHE A 21 13.76 -18.89 12.42
CA PHE A 21 12.52 -19.64 12.31
C PHE A 21 11.28 -18.72 12.32
N LEU A 22 11.26 -17.65 13.12
CA LEU A 22 10.21 -16.63 13.09
C LEU A 22 10.18 -15.86 11.77
N GLN A 23 11.34 -15.52 11.21
CA GLN A 23 11.44 -14.85 9.91
C GLN A 23 10.93 -15.76 8.78
N GLU A 24 11.33 -17.03 8.76
CA GLU A 24 10.83 -18.04 7.82
C GLU A 24 9.32 -18.32 8.01
N PHE A 25 8.81 -18.32 9.24
CA PHE A 25 7.39 -18.52 9.53
C PHE A 25 6.51 -17.33 9.11
N LEU A 26 6.99 -16.09 9.30
CA LEU A 26 6.32 -14.88 8.79
C LEU A 26 6.34 -14.82 7.25
N LEU A 27 7.45 -15.23 6.63
CA LEU A 27 7.60 -15.34 5.17
C LEU A 27 6.67 -16.41 4.56
N ASN A 28 6.30 -17.45 5.32
CA ASN A 28 5.43 -18.55 4.86
C ASN A 28 3.93 -18.19 4.76
N SER A 29 3.50 -17.07 5.34
CA SER A 29 2.13 -16.56 5.20
C SER A 29 1.90 -15.74 3.92
N SER A 30 2.97 -15.53 3.14
CA SER A 30 3.04 -14.53 2.09
C SER A 30 3.24 -15.18 0.72
N LYS A 31 2.60 -14.64 -0.32
CA LYS A 31 2.77 -15.12 -1.70
C LYS A 31 3.68 -14.16 -2.46
N TRP A 32 4.74 -14.69 -3.06
CA TRP A 32 5.81 -13.92 -3.69
C TRP A 32 5.98 -14.31 -5.17
N HIS A 33 6.13 -13.33 -6.05
CA HIS A 33 6.59 -13.54 -7.42
C HIS A 33 7.66 -12.50 -7.74
N MET A 34 8.91 -12.94 -7.88
CA MET A 34 10.08 -12.10 -8.17
C MET A 34 10.73 -12.56 -9.47
N ASN A 35 11.08 -11.60 -10.32
CA ASN A 35 11.79 -11.79 -11.58
C ASN A 35 12.93 -10.77 -11.69
N ARG A 36 13.85 -10.96 -12.63
CA ARG A 36 14.75 -9.88 -13.03
C ARG A 36 13.92 -8.77 -13.67
N CYS A 37 14.18 -7.52 -13.31
CA CYS A 37 13.56 -6.38 -13.99
C CYS A 37 13.84 -6.49 -15.50
N GLN A 38 12.82 -6.33 -16.34
CA GLN A 38 13.01 -6.37 -17.79
C GLN A 38 13.89 -5.18 -18.21
N ASN A 39 14.84 -5.40 -19.12
CA ASN A 39 15.56 -4.31 -19.77
C ASN A 39 14.59 -3.58 -20.71
N GLY A 40 13.85 -2.63 -20.17
CA GLY A 40 12.87 -1.84 -20.90
C GLY A 40 12.71 -0.49 -20.23
N THR A 41 13.32 0.53 -20.85
CA THR A 41 12.99 1.97 -20.90
C THR A 41 12.56 2.75 -19.65
N VAL A 42 11.96 2.17 -18.62
CA VAL A 42 11.31 2.88 -17.52
C VAL A 42 12.28 3.20 -16.38
N TYR A 43 13.25 2.32 -16.10
CA TYR A 43 14.33 2.57 -15.14
C TYR A 43 15.64 3.03 -15.82
N THR A 44 15.64 3.17 -17.16
CA THR A 44 16.87 3.36 -17.95
C THR A 44 17.05 4.76 -18.54
N VAL A 45 16.16 5.72 -18.24
CA VAL A 45 16.31 7.11 -18.70
C VAL A 45 16.84 7.93 -17.53
N GLU A 46 18.13 8.27 -17.57
CA GLU A 46 18.80 9.31 -16.77
C GLU A 46 18.58 9.32 -15.24
N TYR A 47 18.11 8.23 -14.64
CA TYR A 47 18.27 8.04 -13.21
C TYR A 47 19.67 7.50 -12.97
N ASP A 48 20.53 8.41 -12.52
CA ASP A 48 21.86 8.11 -12.03
C ASP A 48 21.79 6.84 -11.15
N TRP A 49 22.67 5.89 -11.45
CA TRP A 49 22.95 4.69 -10.64
C TRP A 49 23.43 5.05 -9.21
N MET A 50 23.39 6.34 -8.87
CA MET A 50 23.68 6.99 -7.60
C MET A 50 22.71 6.62 -6.47
N TYR A 51 21.45 6.25 -6.75
CA TYR A 51 20.49 5.86 -5.70
C TYR A 51 20.34 4.34 -5.58
N SER A 52 20.81 3.76 -4.48
CA SER A 52 20.97 2.30 -4.39
C SER A 52 19.73 1.49 -3.99
N CYS A 53 18.52 2.06 -4.01
CA CYS A 53 17.29 1.24 -3.89
C CYS A 53 16.56 1.01 -5.22
N THR A 54 17.07 1.56 -6.33
CA THR A 54 16.48 1.39 -7.66
C THR A 54 16.27 -0.10 -7.94
N PRO A 55 15.05 -0.52 -8.35
CA PRO A 55 14.73 -1.93 -8.54
C PRO A 55 15.68 -2.65 -9.50
N THR A 56 16.39 -3.66 -9.00
CA THR A 56 17.19 -4.61 -9.81
C THR A 56 16.55 -6.00 -9.86
N LYS A 57 15.78 -6.33 -8.82
CA LYS A 57 14.84 -7.44 -8.75
C LYS A 57 13.45 -6.82 -8.69
N CYS A 58 12.60 -7.18 -9.65
CA CYS A 58 11.26 -6.65 -9.76
C CYS A 58 10.25 -7.75 -9.49
N GLY A 59 9.09 -7.38 -8.98
CA GLY A 59 8.08 -8.36 -8.64
C GLY A 59 6.99 -7.79 -7.74
N ARG A 60 6.28 -8.71 -7.11
CA ARG A 60 5.13 -8.40 -6.26
C ARG A 60 4.97 -9.43 -5.16
N ALA A 61 4.31 -8.99 -4.11
CA ALA A 61 4.16 -9.71 -2.87
C ALA A 61 2.81 -9.41 -2.22
N ILE A 62 2.31 -10.37 -1.46
CA ILE A 62 1.16 -10.20 -0.58
C ILE A 62 1.55 -10.70 0.80
N SER A 63 1.21 -9.93 1.84
CA SER A 63 1.38 -10.33 3.24
C SER A 63 0.13 -10.02 4.06
N ASP A 64 -0.30 -10.99 4.86
CA ASP A 64 -1.41 -10.84 5.81
C ASP A 64 -0.90 -10.61 7.25
N SER A 65 0.41 -10.41 7.45
CA SER A 65 1.05 -10.34 8.78
C SER A 65 1.61 -8.95 9.15
N VAL A 66 1.71 -8.03 8.19
CA VAL A 66 2.27 -6.68 8.44
C VAL A 66 1.35 -5.82 9.29
N VAL A 67 0.03 -5.91 9.04
CA VAL A 67 -1.00 -5.11 9.72
C VAL A 67 -2.06 -6.03 10.29
N THR A 68 -2.37 -5.87 11.56
CA THR A 68 -3.41 -6.68 12.21
C THR A 68 -4.81 -6.24 11.76
N LEU A 69 -5.79 -7.14 11.92
CA LEU A 69 -7.18 -6.81 11.63
C LEU A 69 -7.69 -5.62 12.45
N GLU A 70 -7.31 -5.53 13.73
CA GLU A 70 -7.72 -4.44 14.62
C GLU A 70 -7.16 -3.08 14.13
N GLU A 71 -5.90 -3.04 13.73
CA GLU A 71 -5.27 -1.84 13.17
C GLU A 71 -5.93 -1.43 11.85
N ALA A 72 -6.21 -2.39 10.97
CA ALA A 72 -6.93 -2.13 9.72
C ALA A 72 -8.34 -1.57 9.98
N GLN A 73 -9.05 -2.11 10.98
CA GLN A 73 -10.37 -1.60 11.40
C GLN A 73 -10.28 -0.18 11.98
N LYS A 74 -9.25 0.14 12.78
CA LYS A 74 -9.01 1.50 13.28
C LYS A 74 -8.75 2.47 12.13
N LEU A 75 -7.80 2.17 11.24
CA LEU A 75 -7.50 2.96 10.05
C LEU A 75 -8.74 3.16 9.16
N ARG A 76 -9.53 2.09 8.97
CA ARG A 76 -10.80 2.16 8.24
C ARG A 76 -11.80 3.08 8.93
N ARG A 77 -11.93 3.02 10.27
CA ARG A 77 -12.89 3.83 11.01
C ARG A 77 -12.67 5.31 10.72
N TYR A 78 -11.44 5.81 10.80
CA TYR A 78 -11.16 7.21 10.46
C TYR A 78 -11.31 7.47 8.97
N THR A 79 -10.97 6.49 8.13
CA THR A 79 -11.20 6.58 6.69
C THR A 79 -12.68 6.79 6.35
N SER A 80 -13.54 6.01 6.99
CA SER A 80 -14.98 6.08 6.85
C SER A 80 -15.56 7.34 7.47
N LYS A 81 -15.04 7.79 8.62
CA LYS A 81 -15.46 9.06 9.24
C LYS A 81 -15.20 10.22 8.28
N TRP A 82 -13.97 10.47 7.85
CA TRP A 82 -13.71 11.60 6.94
C TRP A 82 -14.50 11.49 5.63
N SER A 83 -14.54 10.29 5.03
CA SER A 83 -15.16 10.10 3.70
C SER A 83 -16.67 10.15 3.69
N LEU A 84 -17.31 9.99 4.86
CA LEU A 84 -18.76 10.08 5.02
C LEU A 84 -19.19 11.40 5.67
N SER A 85 -18.35 12.02 6.51
CA SER A 85 -18.74 13.20 7.31
C SER A 85 -18.23 14.54 6.78
N LEU A 86 -17.11 14.59 6.05
CA LEU A 86 -16.50 15.85 5.64
C LEU A 86 -16.55 16.10 4.12
N ALA A 87 -16.32 15.06 3.32
CA ALA A 87 -16.39 15.19 1.87
C ALA A 87 -16.43 13.85 1.15
N GLY A 88 -16.90 13.88 -0.09
CA GLY A 88 -16.75 12.80 -1.04
C GLY A 88 -17.01 13.28 -2.46
N SER A 89 -16.54 12.50 -3.45
CA SER A 89 -16.91 12.73 -4.84
C SER A 89 -18.40 12.46 -5.07
N ASP A 90 -18.99 13.15 -6.04
CA ASP A 90 -20.30 12.81 -6.60
C ASP A 90 -20.29 11.46 -7.34
N GLY A 91 -19.09 10.97 -7.68
CA GLY A 91 -18.85 9.67 -8.29
C GLY A 91 -18.51 8.56 -7.30
N GLY A 92 -18.09 7.44 -7.86
CA GLY A 92 -17.82 6.21 -7.10
C GLY A 92 -16.53 6.20 -6.31
N ALA A 93 -15.58 7.12 -6.58
CA ALA A 93 -14.29 7.15 -5.91
C ALA A 93 -14.04 8.47 -5.17
N SER A 94 -13.67 8.36 -3.90
CA SER A 94 -13.15 9.48 -3.12
C SER A 94 -11.73 9.18 -2.67
N ILE A 95 -10.90 10.21 -2.69
CA ILE A 95 -9.50 10.16 -2.29
C ILE A 95 -9.24 11.23 -1.22
N LEU A 96 -8.44 10.87 -0.23
CA LEU A 96 -7.79 11.77 0.71
C LEU A 96 -6.27 11.50 0.71
N ASP A 97 -5.48 12.55 0.51
CA ASP A 97 -4.03 12.56 0.72
C ASP A 97 -3.73 13.43 1.94
N LEU A 98 -3.32 12.80 3.04
CA LEU A 98 -3.00 13.52 4.28
C LEU A 98 -1.73 14.37 4.13
N HIS A 99 -0.81 14.07 3.23
CA HIS A 99 0.42 14.86 3.11
C HIS A 99 0.22 16.13 2.29
N SER A 100 -0.48 16.06 1.16
CA SER A 100 -0.81 17.27 0.38
C SER A 100 -2.06 18.00 0.89
N GLY A 101 -2.90 17.31 1.65
CA GLY A 101 -4.21 17.76 2.08
C GLY A 101 -5.28 17.67 0.98
N ALA A 102 -5.02 17.02 -0.16
CA ALA A 102 -6.00 16.88 -1.23
C ALA A 102 -7.16 15.96 -0.81
N LEU A 103 -8.40 16.41 -0.99
CA LEU A 103 -9.62 15.67 -0.67
C LEU A 103 -10.67 15.82 -1.78
N SER A 104 -11.24 14.70 -2.22
CA SER A 104 -12.36 14.70 -3.17
C SER A 104 -13.62 15.30 -2.54
N MET A 105 -14.20 16.32 -3.19
CA MET A 105 -15.44 16.98 -2.76
C MET A 105 -16.30 17.38 -3.97
N GLY A 106 -17.42 16.70 -4.17
CA GLY A 106 -18.28 16.86 -5.35
C GLY A 106 -17.53 16.45 -6.62
N LYS A 107 -17.24 17.41 -7.51
CA LYS A 107 -16.52 17.16 -8.78
C LYS A 107 -15.07 17.66 -8.78
N GLN A 108 -14.55 18.08 -7.62
CA GLN A 108 -13.25 18.74 -7.51
C GLN A 108 -12.45 18.22 -6.32
N PHE A 109 -11.17 18.59 -6.27
CA PHE A 109 -10.33 18.42 -5.09
C PHE A 109 -10.24 19.72 -4.29
N VAL A 110 -10.29 19.61 -2.97
CA VAL A 110 -10.08 20.74 -2.05
C VAL A 110 -8.92 20.44 -1.10
N ASN A 111 -8.33 21.49 -0.53
CA ASN A 111 -7.30 21.35 0.50
C ASN A 111 -7.93 21.30 1.89
N ILE A 112 -7.87 20.15 2.56
CA ILE A 112 -8.47 19.93 3.88
C ILE A 112 -7.93 20.86 4.95
N TYR A 113 -6.64 21.19 4.90
CA TYR A 113 -6.01 22.04 5.90
C TYR A 113 -6.45 23.50 5.78
N ARG A 114 -6.94 23.90 4.61
CA ARG A 114 -7.53 25.23 4.38
C ARG A 114 -9.00 25.30 4.76
N TYR A 115 -9.78 24.26 4.44
CA TYR A 115 -11.24 24.29 4.56
C TYR A 115 -11.79 23.66 5.84
N PHE A 116 -11.05 22.72 6.45
CA PHE A 116 -11.49 21.89 7.57
C PHE A 116 -10.46 21.88 8.71
N LYS A 117 -9.78 23.01 8.94
CA LYS A 117 -8.64 23.09 9.88
C LYS A 117 -8.99 22.68 11.31
N ASN A 118 -10.22 22.97 11.77
CA ASN A 118 -10.65 22.63 13.12
C ASN A 118 -11.22 21.21 13.16
N GLU A 119 -12.01 20.86 12.16
CA GLU A 119 -12.70 19.59 12.00
C GLU A 119 -11.72 18.42 11.77
N ILE A 120 -10.57 18.67 11.16
CA ILE A 120 -9.55 17.62 10.95
C ILE A 120 -8.98 17.10 12.27
N ARG A 121 -8.89 17.97 13.30
CA ARG A 121 -8.46 17.60 14.66
C ARG A 121 -9.56 16.84 15.41
N ASP A 122 -10.82 17.04 15.03
CA ASP A 122 -11.95 16.27 15.56
C ASP A 122 -12.09 14.90 14.86
N VAL A 123 -11.54 14.76 13.65
CA VAL A 123 -11.62 13.54 12.85
C VAL A 123 -10.44 12.59 13.05
N PHE A 124 -9.22 13.13 13.21
CA PHE A 124 -8.00 12.37 13.48
C PHE A 124 -7.41 12.76 14.83
N THR A 125 -7.17 11.77 15.69
CA THR A 125 -6.47 11.96 16.96
C THR A 125 -4.95 11.74 16.79
N GLU A 126 -4.14 12.16 17.76
CA GLU A 126 -2.68 11.89 17.73
C GLU A 126 -2.42 10.39 17.63
N GLU A 127 -3.19 9.56 18.35
CA GLU A 127 -3.07 8.10 18.29
C GLU A 127 -3.32 7.53 16.88
N ASP A 128 -4.14 8.21 16.07
CA ASP A 128 -4.42 7.80 14.69
C ASP A 128 -3.23 8.09 13.77
N PHE A 129 -2.58 9.24 13.98
CA PHE A 129 -1.36 9.58 13.27
C PHE A 129 -0.19 8.70 13.72
N GLU A 130 -0.07 8.39 15.02
CA GLU A 130 0.88 7.40 15.54
C GLU A 130 0.68 6.04 14.86
N LEU A 131 -0.55 5.53 14.85
CA LEU A 131 -0.86 4.25 14.20
C LEU A 131 -0.51 4.27 12.70
N TYR A 132 -0.85 5.34 11.99
CA TYR A 132 -0.49 5.47 10.58
C TYR A 132 1.02 5.52 10.36
N ARG A 133 1.78 6.27 11.17
CA ARG A 133 3.25 6.35 11.10
C ARG A 133 3.88 4.98 11.34
N ASP A 134 3.39 4.22 12.32
CA ASP A 134 3.86 2.88 12.64
C ASP A 134 3.55 1.85 11.56
N VAL A 135 2.32 1.88 11.01
CA VAL A 135 1.93 1.03 9.88
C VAL A 135 2.76 1.35 8.64
N ARG A 136 2.94 2.63 8.32
CA ARG A 136 3.80 3.08 7.20
C ARG A 136 5.23 2.55 7.35
N SER A 137 5.82 2.68 8.54
CA SER A 137 7.17 2.21 8.84
C SER A 137 7.30 0.69 8.66
N ARG A 138 6.31 -0.08 9.15
CA ARG A 138 6.26 -1.54 8.94
C ARG A 138 6.11 -1.93 7.48
N ILE A 139 5.28 -1.22 6.71
CA ILE A 139 5.13 -1.45 5.27
C ILE A 139 6.46 -1.17 4.53
N GLN A 140 7.10 -0.04 4.83
CA GLN A 140 8.40 0.32 4.27
C GLN A 140 9.45 -0.78 4.54
N LYS A 141 9.49 -1.29 5.78
CA LYS A 141 10.37 -2.40 6.18
C LYS A 141 10.02 -3.71 5.46
N ALA A 142 8.74 -4.05 5.33
CA ALA A 142 8.31 -5.27 4.65
C ALA A 142 8.74 -5.27 3.17
N ILE A 143 8.62 -4.12 2.50
CA ILE A 143 9.10 -3.95 1.12
C ILE A 143 10.62 -4.11 1.08
N THR A 144 11.38 -3.39 1.89
CA THR A 144 12.85 -3.43 1.82
C THR A 144 13.42 -4.80 2.16
N GLU A 145 12.87 -5.51 3.15
CA GLU A 145 13.27 -6.89 3.46
C GLU A 145 12.99 -7.84 2.30
N THR A 146 11.83 -7.70 1.65
CA THR A 146 11.44 -8.55 0.52
C THR A 146 12.35 -8.36 -0.69
N PHE A 147 12.68 -7.11 -1.02
CA PHE A 147 13.48 -6.77 -2.20
C PHE A 147 14.99 -6.74 -1.90
N GLY A 148 15.39 -6.92 -0.64
CA GLY A 148 16.80 -6.90 -0.23
C GLY A 148 17.44 -5.50 -0.29
N LEU A 149 16.70 -4.48 0.15
CA LEU A 149 17.07 -3.06 0.09
C LEU A 149 17.46 -2.52 1.46
N ASP A 150 18.21 -1.40 1.46
CA ASP A 150 18.40 -0.60 2.67
C ASP A 150 17.20 0.33 2.89
N THR A 151 16.49 0.13 4.01
CA THR A 151 15.33 0.95 4.40
C THR A 151 15.64 2.45 4.45
N LYS A 152 16.89 2.85 4.74
CA LYS A 152 17.29 4.27 4.83
C LYS A 152 17.37 4.97 3.47
N ARG A 153 17.35 4.21 2.38
CA ARG A 153 17.48 4.71 1.01
C ARG A 153 16.17 4.72 0.24
N MET A 154 15.09 4.26 0.85
CA MET A 154 13.76 4.28 0.28
C MET A 154 12.91 5.29 1.04
N TYR A 155 12.26 6.22 0.34
CA TYR A 155 11.56 7.35 0.92
C TYR A 155 10.08 7.32 0.57
N LEU A 156 9.21 7.72 1.49
CA LEU A 156 7.78 7.89 1.18
C LEU A 156 7.63 9.05 0.19
N ILE A 157 6.76 8.89 -0.82
CA ILE A 157 6.50 9.90 -1.84
C ILE A 157 5.00 10.17 -1.98
N LYS A 158 4.67 11.40 -2.37
CA LYS A 158 3.30 11.82 -2.69
C LYS A 158 2.92 11.45 -4.12
N PRO A 159 1.64 11.19 -4.40
CA PRO A 159 0.52 11.17 -3.44
C PRO A 159 0.48 9.89 -2.59
N THR A 160 -0.01 10.00 -1.35
CA THR A 160 -0.53 8.85 -0.61
C THR A 160 -2.04 8.90 -0.63
N PHE A 161 -2.70 7.74 -0.79
CA PHE A 161 -4.14 7.73 -1.02
C PHE A 161 -4.87 6.90 0.02
N PHE A 162 -5.68 7.54 0.84
CA PHE A 162 -6.83 6.90 1.44
C PHE A 162 -7.96 6.90 0.42
N SER A 163 -8.36 5.71 -0.04
CA SER A 163 -9.37 5.54 -1.07
C SER A 163 -10.66 4.95 -0.50
N ARG A 164 -11.80 5.52 -0.90
CA ARG A 164 -13.14 4.95 -0.75
C ARG A 164 -13.72 4.76 -2.14
N ILE A 165 -14.05 3.53 -2.51
CA ILE A 165 -14.61 3.20 -3.81
C ILE A 165 -15.93 2.43 -3.64
N ASN A 166 -16.99 2.84 -4.31
CA ASN A 166 -18.28 2.13 -4.35
C ASN A 166 -18.79 1.99 -5.79
N SER A 167 -20.02 1.50 -5.94
CA SER A 167 -20.66 1.24 -7.23
C SER A 167 -21.31 2.46 -7.90
N THR A 168 -21.19 3.66 -7.31
CA THR A 168 -21.71 4.89 -7.93
C THR A 168 -20.95 5.16 -9.24
N SER A 169 -21.67 5.50 -10.30
CA SER A 169 -21.05 5.80 -11.60
C SER A 169 -20.15 7.02 -11.53
N ALA A 170 -19.04 6.99 -12.27
CA ALA A 170 -18.13 8.11 -12.41
C ALA A 170 -18.85 9.37 -12.91
N LYS A 171 -18.47 10.53 -12.36
CA LYS A 171 -18.95 11.86 -12.77
C LYS A 171 -17.82 12.71 -13.37
N THR A 172 -16.58 12.36 -13.05
CA THR A 172 -15.35 12.98 -13.52
C THR A 172 -14.33 11.89 -13.89
N THR A 173 -13.27 12.27 -14.60
CA THR A 173 -12.14 11.36 -14.89
C THR A 173 -11.44 10.86 -13.63
N HIS A 174 -11.46 11.64 -12.55
CA HIS A 174 -10.90 11.25 -11.24
C HIS A 174 -11.71 10.14 -10.55
N ASP A 175 -12.94 9.89 -11.00
CA ASP A 175 -13.75 8.76 -10.53
C ASP A 175 -13.46 7.46 -11.29
N GLU A 176 -12.69 7.52 -12.39
CA GLU A 176 -12.42 6.39 -13.27
C GLU A 176 -11.18 5.59 -12.81
N TYR A 177 -11.31 4.90 -11.67
CA TYR A 177 -10.23 4.16 -11.02
C TYR A 177 -9.84 2.82 -11.67
N TRP A 178 -10.58 2.37 -12.69
CA TRP A 178 -10.52 0.98 -13.20
C TRP A 178 -9.67 0.81 -14.47
N HIS A 179 -9.01 1.88 -14.93
CA HIS A 179 -8.21 1.82 -16.13
C HIS A 179 -6.85 1.14 -15.87
N PRO A 180 -6.39 0.27 -16.78
CA PRO A 180 -5.04 -0.27 -16.73
C PRO A 180 -3.96 0.82 -16.73
N HIS A 181 -2.99 0.68 -15.84
CA HIS A 181 -1.86 1.61 -15.74
C HIS A 181 -0.61 0.97 -15.15
N ILE A 182 0.50 1.66 -15.32
CA ILE A 182 1.81 1.39 -14.70
C ILE A 182 2.14 2.59 -13.83
N ASP A 183 2.42 2.35 -12.55
CA ASP A 183 2.59 3.43 -11.57
C ASP A 183 3.78 4.34 -11.87
N LYS A 184 4.93 3.76 -12.26
CA LYS A 184 6.11 4.54 -12.64
C LYS A 184 5.84 5.39 -13.89
N GLU A 185 5.07 4.92 -14.86
CA GLU A 185 4.69 5.71 -16.04
C GLU A 185 3.68 6.81 -15.68
N THR A 186 2.76 6.52 -14.76
CA THR A 186 1.71 7.45 -14.33
C THR A 186 2.25 8.59 -13.47
N TYR A 187 3.17 8.30 -12.56
CA TYR A 187 3.67 9.25 -11.55
C TYR A 187 5.16 9.62 -11.70
N GLY A 188 5.92 8.91 -12.55
CA GLY A 188 7.34 9.14 -12.84
C GLY A 188 8.32 8.72 -11.74
N SER A 189 7.98 9.01 -10.49
CA SER A 189 8.91 8.98 -9.35
C SER A 189 8.70 7.79 -8.40
N PHE A 190 7.67 6.97 -8.64
CA PHE A 190 7.35 5.79 -7.83
C PHE A 190 8.25 4.62 -8.20
N ASP A 191 9.05 4.11 -7.27
CA ASP A 191 9.87 2.90 -7.48
C ASP A 191 9.22 1.65 -6.91
N TYR A 192 8.48 1.80 -5.80
CA TYR A 192 7.68 0.74 -5.18
C TYR A 192 6.31 1.27 -4.78
N THR A 193 5.27 0.46 -4.97
CA THR A 193 3.89 0.77 -4.57
C THR A 193 3.39 -0.29 -3.60
N SER A 194 2.56 0.14 -2.65
CA SER A 194 1.83 -0.77 -1.76
C SER A 194 0.39 -0.35 -1.58
N LEU A 195 -0.49 -1.34 -1.44
CA LEU A 195 -1.91 -1.20 -1.11
C LEU A 195 -2.20 -2.01 0.15
N LEU A 196 -2.59 -1.31 1.22
CA LEU A 196 -3.16 -1.91 2.42
C LEU A 196 -4.69 -1.91 2.30
N TYR A 197 -5.29 -3.09 2.26
CA TYR A 197 -6.73 -3.24 2.17
C TYR A 197 -7.38 -3.09 3.54
N LEU A 198 -8.48 -2.34 3.58
CA LEU A 198 -9.22 -2.01 4.80
C LEU A 198 -10.66 -2.57 4.80
N SER A 199 -10.99 -3.42 3.82
CA SER A 199 -12.32 -4.03 3.68
C SER A 199 -12.20 -5.42 3.09
N ASP A 200 -13.17 -6.28 3.44
CA ASP A 200 -13.18 -7.67 3.02
C ASP A 200 -14.00 -7.90 1.74
N TYR A 201 -13.33 -8.37 0.70
CA TYR A 201 -13.96 -8.78 -0.55
C TYR A 201 -14.94 -9.94 -0.33
N GLY A 202 -16.11 -9.86 -0.95
CA GLY A 202 -17.18 -10.87 -0.83
C GLY A 202 -18.04 -10.73 0.43
N LEU A 203 -17.58 -9.97 1.44
CA LEU A 203 -18.34 -9.68 2.66
C LEU A 203 -18.88 -8.24 2.66
N GLU A 204 -18.02 -7.27 2.35
CA GLU A 204 -18.34 -5.84 2.49
C GLU A 204 -18.51 -5.13 1.14
N PHE A 205 -17.97 -5.73 0.09
CA PHE A 205 -18.12 -5.27 -1.29
C PHE A 205 -17.87 -6.40 -2.29
N GLY A 206 -18.35 -6.22 -3.52
CA GLY A 206 -18.09 -7.10 -4.66
C GLY A 206 -17.51 -6.35 -5.86
N GLY A 207 -16.90 -7.07 -6.79
CA GLY A 207 -15.99 -6.48 -7.78
C GLY A 207 -14.74 -5.94 -7.09
N GLY A 208 -14.14 -4.85 -7.57
CA GLY A 208 -13.10 -4.13 -6.82
C GLY A 208 -11.78 -4.89 -6.56
N ARG A 209 -11.59 -6.07 -7.16
CA ARG A 209 -10.34 -6.83 -7.01
C ARG A 209 -9.20 -6.12 -7.73
N PHE A 210 -7.98 -6.29 -7.21
CA PHE A 210 -6.79 -5.73 -7.85
C PHE A 210 -6.19 -6.77 -8.77
N VAL A 211 -6.00 -6.45 -10.04
CA VAL A 211 -5.60 -7.44 -11.05
C VAL A 211 -4.35 -6.95 -11.76
N PHE A 212 -3.28 -7.71 -11.60
CA PHE A 212 -2.08 -7.59 -12.42
C PHE A 212 -2.30 -8.28 -13.76
N MET A 213 -2.00 -7.60 -14.85
CA MET A 213 -2.18 -8.05 -16.22
C MET A 213 -0.87 -8.63 -16.74
N ASP A 214 -0.67 -9.93 -16.53
CA ASP A 214 0.53 -10.62 -17.00
C ASP A 214 0.35 -11.14 -18.44
N PRO A 215 1.44 -11.28 -19.22
CA PRO A 215 1.37 -11.81 -20.58
C PRO A 215 0.75 -13.20 -20.70
N SER A 216 0.90 -14.05 -19.68
CA SER A 216 0.41 -15.43 -19.70
C SER A 216 -0.98 -15.60 -19.08
N SER A 217 -1.20 -15.00 -17.91
CA SER A 217 -2.47 -15.04 -17.20
C SER A 217 -2.48 -14.01 -16.10
N ASN A 218 -3.59 -13.26 -16.01
CA ASN A 218 -3.81 -12.29 -14.95
C ASN A 218 -3.60 -12.91 -13.55
N ARG A 219 -3.04 -12.10 -12.64
CA ARG A 219 -2.90 -12.42 -11.22
C ARG A 219 -3.77 -11.48 -10.41
N THR A 220 -4.77 -12.05 -9.77
CA THR A 220 -5.77 -11.29 -9.02
C THR A 220 -5.49 -11.36 -7.53
N VAL A 221 -5.54 -10.21 -6.86
CA VAL A 221 -5.53 -10.05 -5.42
C VAL A 221 -6.95 -9.74 -4.96
N GLU A 222 -7.48 -10.60 -4.10
CA GLU A 222 -8.72 -10.34 -3.38
C GLU A 222 -8.41 -9.50 -2.13
N PRO A 223 -8.97 -8.29 -2.02
CA PRO A 223 -8.81 -7.47 -0.83
C PRO A 223 -9.35 -8.15 0.42
N ARG A 224 -8.61 -8.03 1.51
CA ARG A 224 -8.97 -8.54 2.84
C ARG A 224 -8.50 -7.51 3.85
N ALA A 225 -9.29 -7.18 4.87
CA ALA A 225 -8.88 -6.21 5.86
C ALA A 225 -7.55 -6.63 6.53
N GLY A 226 -6.53 -5.75 6.48
CA GLY A 226 -5.18 -5.99 6.98
C GLY A 226 -4.20 -6.60 5.97
N ARG A 227 -4.68 -7.08 4.80
CA ARG A 227 -3.80 -7.57 3.74
C ARG A 227 -3.03 -6.44 3.09
N LEU A 228 -1.72 -6.61 3.00
CA LEU A 228 -0.82 -5.74 2.25
C LEU A 228 -0.46 -6.40 0.91
N SER A 229 -0.68 -5.68 -0.19
CA SER A 229 -0.12 -6.01 -1.51
C SER A 229 0.95 -4.99 -1.84
N PHE A 230 2.13 -5.40 -2.29
CA PHE A 230 3.19 -4.46 -2.65
C PHE A 230 4.06 -4.98 -3.78
N PHE A 231 4.60 -4.08 -4.57
CA PHE A 231 5.24 -4.40 -5.84
C PHE A 231 6.18 -3.29 -6.30
N SER A 232 7.14 -3.63 -7.16
CA SER A 232 7.93 -2.64 -7.89
C SER A 232 7.07 -1.94 -8.93
N SER A 233 7.13 -0.62 -9.02
CA SER A 233 6.14 0.21 -9.76
C SER A 233 6.30 0.19 -11.29
N GLY A 234 7.23 -0.59 -11.82
CA GLY A 234 7.60 -0.64 -13.23
C GLY A 234 6.61 -1.42 -14.11
N SER A 235 6.94 -1.52 -15.39
CA SER A 235 6.09 -2.11 -16.42
C SER A 235 5.79 -3.60 -16.22
N GLU A 236 6.58 -4.30 -15.40
CA GLU A 236 6.33 -5.68 -14.97
C GLU A 236 5.05 -5.84 -14.13
N ASN A 237 4.50 -4.73 -13.63
CA ASN A 237 3.29 -4.71 -12.83
C ASN A 237 2.20 -3.82 -13.47
N LEU A 238 1.94 -3.95 -14.78
CA LEU A 238 0.71 -3.42 -15.39
C LEU A 238 -0.51 -3.96 -14.63
N HIS A 239 -1.41 -3.08 -14.19
CA HIS A 239 -2.51 -3.48 -13.34
C HIS A 239 -3.74 -2.57 -13.47
N HIS A 240 -4.85 -3.06 -12.96
CA HIS A 240 -6.09 -2.28 -12.81
C HIS A 240 -6.91 -2.78 -11.61
N VAL A 241 -7.88 -1.96 -11.19
CA VAL A 241 -8.89 -2.34 -10.20
C VAL A 241 -10.20 -2.64 -10.92
N GLU A 242 -10.80 -3.79 -10.67
CA GLU A 242 -12.14 -4.09 -11.21
C GLU A 242 -13.17 -3.08 -10.68
N LYS A 243 -14.22 -2.80 -11.45
CA LYS A 243 -15.31 -1.96 -10.95
C LYS A 243 -15.98 -2.61 -9.74
N VAL A 244 -16.20 -1.83 -8.69
CA VAL A 244 -17.01 -2.24 -7.54
C VAL A 244 -18.47 -2.35 -7.99
N THR A 245 -19.08 -3.50 -7.75
CA THR A 245 -20.45 -3.80 -8.19
C THR A 245 -21.48 -3.56 -7.08
N TRP A 246 -21.06 -3.69 -5.82
CA TRP A 246 -21.88 -3.41 -4.64
C TRP A 246 -20.98 -3.16 -3.43
N GLY A 247 -21.51 -2.52 -2.39
CA GLY A 247 -20.77 -2.25 -1.16
C GLY A 247 -19.72 -1.15 -1.31
N THR A 248 -18.76 -1.10 -0.39
CA THR A 248 -17.68 -0.09 -0.41
C THR A 248 -16.33 -0.71 -0.09
N ARG A 249 -15.36 -0.45 -0.96
CA ARG A 249 -13.96 -0.84 -0.84
C ARG A 249 -13.15 0.30 -0.24
N TYR A 250 -12.44 0.04 0.85
CA TYR A 250 -11.47 0.95 1.43
C TYR A 250 -10.04 0.41 1.29
N ALA A 251 -9.09 1.28 0.94
CA ALA A 251 -7.67 0.93 0.89
C ALA A 251 -6.78 2.15 1.10
N ILE A 252 -5.57 1.93 1.64
CA ILE A 252 -4.50 2.93 1.71
C ILE A 252 -3.43 2.55 0.70
N THR A 253 -3.08 3.48 -0.19
CA THR A 253 -1.97 3.33 -1.13
C THR A 253 -0.79 4.17 -0.65
N LEU A 254 0.34 3.51 -0.40
CA LEU A 254 1.61 4.14 -0.05
C LEU A 254 2.63 3.80 -1.12
N SER A 255 3.25 4.82 -1.68
CA SER A 255 4.30 4.67 -2.68
C SER A 255 5.62 5.18 -2.14
N PHE A 256 6.69 4.63 -2.68
CA PHE A 256 8.05 4.92 -2.26
C PHE A 256 8.94 5.21 -3.46
N THR A 257 9.88 6.11 -3.26
CA THR A 257 10.89 6.52 -4.23
C THR A 257 12.28 6.24 -3.68
N CYS A 258 13.24 6.02 -4.58
CA CYS A 258 14.65 5.93 -4.28
C CYS A 258 15.38 7.27 -4.36
N ASP A 259 14.69 8.30 -4.87
CA ASP A 259 15.24 9.63 -5.01
C ASP A 259 14.81 10.53 -3.83
N PRO A 260 15.75 10.95 -2.96
CA PRO A 260 15.43 11.77 -1.80
C PRO A 260 14.84 13.14 -2.17
N HIS A 261 15.00 13.64 -3.40
CA HIS A 261 14.42 14.91 -3.82
C HIS A 261 12.89 14.87 -3.91
N TYR A 262 12.32 13.68 -4.06
CA TYR A 262 10.87 13.49 -4.06
C TYR A 262 10.31 13.01 -2.71
N ALA A 263 11.18 12.82 -1.71
CA ALA A 263 10.78 12.39 -0.39
C ALA A 263 9.79 13.40 0.22
N ILE A 264 8.70 12.88 0.80
CA ILE A 264 7.86 13.69 1.68
C ILE A 264 8.65 13.97 2.96
N ASP A 265 8.69 15.23 3.37
CA ASP A 265 9.21 15.60 4.68
C ASP A 265 8.40 14.87 5.77
N ASN A 266 9.10 14.11 6.61
CA ASN A 266 8.50 13.35 7.72
C ASN A 266 7.73 14.23 8.74
N LEU A 267 7.79 15.57 8.63
CA LEU A 267 7.10 16.52 9.50
C LEU A 267 5.60 16.67 9.24
N PHE A 268 5.04 16.16 8.13
CA PHE A 268 3.68 16.54 7.72
C PHE A 268 2.54 15.64 8.21
N LEU A 269 2.79 14.76 9.19
CA LEU A 269 1.72 14.08 9.91
C LEU A 269 1.87 14.40 11.39
N LEU A 270 1.42 15.63 11.67
CA LEU A 270 1.49 16.43 12.90
C LEU A 270 2.82 17.14 13.16
#